data_AF-A0A2V9MUK7-F1
#
_entry.id   AF-A0A2V9MUK7-F1
#
_cell.length_a   1.000
_cell.length_b   1.000
_cell.length_c   1.000
_cell.angle_alpha   90.00
_cell.angle_beta   90.00
_cell.angle_gamma   90.00
#
_symmetry.space_group_name_H-M   'P 1'
#
loop_
_entity.id
_entity.type
_entity.pdbx_description
1 polymer ?
#
loop_
_entity_poly.entity_id
_entity_poly.type
_entity_poly.pdbx_seq_one_letter_code
_entity_poly.pdbx_strand_id
1 'polypeptide(L)' 'MPMPDFLGEKEEAGFAEFRRKIRTAEVLSAAMEHLVSQIQFNGKVSVVIQNGRVLKSGYEEGYFRQPAT' A
#
# COMPACT_ATOMS: atom_id res chain seq x y z
N MET A 1 31.57 -4.50 -27.63
CA MET A 1 31.11 -5.16 -26.40
C MET A 1 29.68 -4.70 -26.14
N PRO A 2 28.71 -5.59 -25.91
CA PRO A 2 27.46 -5.18 -25.29
C PRO A 2 27.76 -4.84 -23.83
N MET A 3 27.25 -3.70 -23.36
CA MET A 3 27.25 -3.36 -21.93
C MET A 3 26.37 -4.37 -21.20
N PRO A 4 26.76 -4.87 -20.01
CA PRO A 4 25.87 -5.70 -19.21
C PRO A 4 24.61 -4.92 -18.87
N ASP A 5 23.49 -5.61 -18.86
CA ASP A 5 22.13 -5.06 -18.74
C ASP A 5 21.84 -4.60 -17.30
N PHE A 6 22.79 -3.94 -16.64
CA PHE A 6 22.78 -3.46 -15.25
C PHE A 6 21.54 -2.64 -14.88
N LEU A 7 20.84 -2.07 -15.87
CA LEU A 7 19.57 -1.38 -15.69
C LEU A 7 18.43 -2.38 -15.43
N GLY A 8 18.37 -3.48 -16.18
CA GLY A 8 17.39 -4.55 -16.00
C GLY A 8 17.54 -5.27 -14.66
N GLU A 9 18.77 -5.53 -14.22
CA GLU A 9 19.04 -6.16 -12.91
C GLU A 9 18.59 -5.26 -11.74
N LYS A 10 18.80 -3.95 -11.84
CA LYS A 10 18.35 -2.98 -10.82
C LYS A 10 16.84 -2.83 -10.79
N GLU A 11 16.19 -2.81 -11.94
CA GLU A 11 14.73 -2.77 -12.05
C GLU A 11 14.09 -4.05 -11.46
N GLU A 12 14.68 -5.22 -11.75
CA GLU A 12 14.23 -6.49 -11.20
C GLU A 12 14.38 -6.55 -9.67
N ALA A 13 15.53 -6.11 -9.14
CA ALA A 13 15.75 -6.01 -7.70
C ALA A 13 14.75 -5.05 -7.04
N GLY A 14 14.50 -3.88 -7.64
CA GLY A 14 13.53 -2.92 -7.15
C GLY A 14 12.10 -3.48 -7.13
N PHE A 15 11.69 -4.21 -8.17
CA PHE A 15 10.38 -4.85 -8.22
C PHE A 15 10.24 -6.00 -7.21
N ALA A 16 11.29 -6.78 -7.02
CA ALA A 16 11.32 -7.84 -6.01
C ALA A 16 11.15 -7.27 -4.59
N GLU A 17 11.84 -6.17 -4.28
CA GLU A 17 11.69 -5.47 -2.99
C GLU A 17 10.28 -4.90 -2.83
N PHE A 18 9.75 -4.23 -3.86
CA PHE A 18 8.38 -3.71 -3.87
C PHE A 18 7.35 -4.81 -3.57
N ARG A 19 7.45 -5.97 -4.24
CA ARG A 19 6.55 -7.12 -3.98
C ARG A 19 6.72 -7.68 -2.57
N ARG A 20 7.94 -7.69 -2.03
CA ARG A 20 8.20 -8.11 -0.65
C ARG A 20 7.44 -7.19 0.32
N LYS A 21 7.58 -5.87 0.17
CA LYS A 21 6.92 -4.86 1.01
C LYS A 21 5.40 -4.93 0.96
N ILE A 22 4.82 -5.19 -0.22
CA ILE A 22 3.37 -5.41 -0.34
C ILE A 22 2.94 -6.66 0.42
N ARG A 23 3.63 -7.80 0.22
CA ARG A 23 3.26 -9.07 0.87
C ARG A 23 3.38 -9.01 2.39
N THR A 24 4.38 -8.30 2.91
CA THR A 24 4.58 -8.14 4.36
C THR A 24 3.75 -7.00 4.95
N ALA A 25 2.89 -6.35 4.16
CA ALA A 25 2.11 -5.18 4.55
C ALA A 25 2.95 -4.00 5.08
N GLU A 26 4.27 -3.98 4.83
CA GLU A 26 5.20 -2.88 5.18
C GLU A 26 4.85 -1.54 4.51
N VAL A 27 3.86 -1.54 3.60
CA VAL A 27 3.32 -0.33 2.97
C VAL A 27 2.45 0.50 3.92
N LEU A 28 1.92 -0.09 4.99
CA LEU A 28 1.20 0.65 6.03
C LEU A 28 2.22 1.22 7.02
N SER A 29 2.07 2.50 7.39
CA SER A 29 2.84 3.05 8.50
C SER A 29 2.29 2.52 9.83
N ALA A 30 3.16 2.31 10.81
CA ALA A 30 2.76 1.90 12.16
C ALA A 30 1.72 2.88 12.78
N ALA A 31 1.81 4.18 12.46
CA ALA A 31 0.83 5.17 12.88
C ALA A 31 -0.57 4.92 12.29
N MET A 32 -0.65 4.47 11.03
CA MET A 32 -1.92 4.13 10.38
C MET A 32 -2.51 2.85 10.95
N GLU A 33 -1.68 1.83 11.22
CA GLU A 33 -2.10 0.59 11.89
C GLU A 33 -2.69 0.86 13.27
N HIS A 34 -2.01 1.72 14.04
CA HIS A 34 -2.48 2.14 15.35
C HIS A 34 -3.83 2.86 15.25
N LEU A 35 -3.96 3.79 14.31
CA LEU A 35 -5.19 4.57 14.12
C LEU A 35 -6.38 3.68 13.71
N VAL A 36 -6.21 2.77 12.74
CA VAL A 36 -7.32 1.89 12.30
C VAL A 36 -7.79 0.96 13.42
N SER A 37 -6.86 0.54 14.29
CA SER A 37 -7.21 -0.20 15.51
C SER A 37 -7.98 0.67 16.51
N GLN A 38 -7.50 1.89 16.78
CA GLN A 38 -8.14 2.82 17.73
C GLN A 38 -9.57 3.21 17.33
N ILE A 39 -9.83 3.43 16.04
CA ILE A 39 -11.16 3.81 15.56
C ILE A 39 -12.08 2.60 15.31
N GLN A 40 -11.60 1.38 15.57
CA GLN A 40 -12.29 0.13 15.26
C GLN A 40 -12.76 0.10 13.81
N PHE A 41 -11.86 0.46 12.89
CA PHE A 41 -12.18 0.52 11.48
C PHE A 41 -12.61 -0.86 10.97
N ASN A 42 -13.80 -0.92 10.37
CA ASN A 42 -14.40 -2.15 9.82
C ASN A 42 -14.61 -2.08 8.30
N GLY A 43 -14.15 -1.00 7.67
CA GLY A 43 -14.25 -0.80 6.23
C GLY A 43 -13.05 -1.37 5.46
N LYS A 44 -12.92 -0.96 4.20
CA LYS A 44 -11.79 -1.30 3.33
C LYS A 44 -11.10 -0.04 2.83
N VAL A 45 -9.77 -0.03 2.82
CA VAL A 45 -8.95 1.02 2.17
C VAL A 45 -8.15 0.38 1.04
N SER A 46 -8.20 0.98 -0.16
CA SER A 46 -7.42 0.52 -1.32
C SER A 46 -6.51 1.65 -1.81
N VAL A 47 -5.24 1.32 -2.09
CA VAL A 47 -4.27 2.27 -2.66
C VAL A 47 -3.99 1.84 -4.10
N VAL A 48 -4.18 2.75 -5.04
CA VAL A 48 -3.88 2.50 -6.46
C VAL A 48 -2.56 3.16 -6.81
N ILE A 49 -1.66 2.41 -7.45
CA ILE A 49 -0.39 2.92 -7.97
C ILE A 49 -0.43 2.82 -9.48
N GLN A 50 -0.25 3.94 -10.17
CA GLN A 50 -0.24 3.99 -11.64
C GLN A 50 0.87 4.91 -12.11
N ASN A 51 1.63 4.47 -13.13
CA ASN A 51 2.75 5.23 -13.71
C ASN A 51 3.75 5.74 -12.66
N GLY A 52 4.09 4.89 -11.68
CA GLY A 52 5.02 5.22 -10.59
C GLY A 52 4.48 6.22 -9.57
N ARG A 53 3.19 6.56 -9.61
CA ARG A 53 2.55 7.52 -8.70
C ARG A 53 1.45 6.84 -7.90
N VAL A 54 1.38 7.17 -6.62
CA VAL A 54 0.26 6.78 -5.76
C VAL A 54 -0.94 7.67 -6.09
N LEU A 55 -1.98 7.08 -6.66
CA LEU A 55 -3.27 7.72 -6.84
C LEU A 55 -4.06 7.54 -5.53
N LYS A 56 -4.27 8.64 -4.81
CA LYS A 56 -5.05 8.65 -3.57
C LYS A 56 -6.54 8.50 -3.90
N SER A 57 -7.01 7.27 -4.05
CA SER A 57 -8.45 6.97 -4.03
C SER A 57 -8.80 6.31 -2.71
N GLY A 58 -8.94 7.12 -1.65
CA GLY A 58 -9.57 6.67 -0.42
C GLY A 58 -11.06 6.45 -0.69
N TYR A 59 -11.46 5.22 -0.95
CA TYR A 59 -12.86 4.82 -0.94
C TYR A 59 -13.12 4.14 0.40
N GLU A 60 -13.85 4.81 1.30
CA GLU A 60 -14.31 4.23 2.57
C GLU A 60 -15.68 3.58 2.35
N GLU A 61 -15.70 2.27 2.13
CA GLU A 61 -16.93 1.49 2.31
C GLU A 61 -17.07 1.14 3.79
N GLY A 62 -18.11 1.65 4.47
CA GLY A 62 -18.62 1.02 5.70
C GLY A 62 -18.37 1.70 7.05
N TYR A 63 -17.70 2.86 7.14
CA TYR A 63 -17.62 3.61 8.42
C TYR A 63 -18.90 4.40 8.70
N PHE A 64 -20.05 3.73 8.77
CA PHE A 64 -21.26 4.29 9.36
C PHE A 64 -21.38 3.74 10.77
N ARG A 65 -20.99 4.53 11.78
CA ARG A 65 -21.40 4.23 13.16
C ARG A 65 -22.92 4.24 13.17
N GLN A 66 -23.55 3.08 13.39
CA GLN A 66 -24.96 3.07 13.77
C GLN A 66 -25.10 3.96 15.01
N PRO A 67 -26.06 4.90 15.05
CA PRO A 67 -26.35 5.61 16.28
C PRO A 67 -26.66 4.56 17.35
N ALA A 68 -25.97 4.61 18.49
CA ALA A 68 -26.33 3.79 19.64
C ALA A 68 -27.81 4.09 19.95
N THR A 69 -28.65 3.05 19.87
CA THR A 69 -30.07 3.11 20.19
C THR A 69 -30.24 3.26 21.70
#